data_AF-A0A932Q1B8-F1
#
_entry.id   AF-A0A932Q1B8-F1
#
_cell.length_a   1.000
_cell.length_b   1.000
_cell.length_c   1.000
_cell.angle_alpha   90.00
_cell.angle_beta   90.00
_cell.angle_gamma   90.00
#
_symmetry.space_group_name_H-M   'P 1'
#
loop_
_entity.id
_entity.type
_entity.pdbx_description
1 polymer ?
#
loop_
_entity_poly.entity_id
_entity_poly.type
_entity_poly.pdbx_seq_one_letter_code
_entity_poly.pdbx_strand_id
1 'polypeptide(L)'
;MKFRKIISLAILGALAALIACAPAPTPQPTATNAPIVAPTATTVPATPTLAAITVTDGANRTVIISAPPQRIVSLAPSNTEIAFALGLDNR
;
A
#
# COMPACT_ATOMS: atom_id res chain seq x y z
N MET A 1 40.06 18.60 -18.72
CA MET A 1 38.93 19.08 -19.56
C MET A 1 38.06 17.96 -20.18
N LYS A 2 38.61 16.79 -20.53
CA LYS A 2 37.84 15.66 -21.11
C LYS A 2 36.86 15.01 -20.13
N PHE A 3 37.25 14.85 -18.86
CA PHE A 3 36.44 14.21 -17.82
C PHE A 3 35.14 14.96 -17.48
N ARG A 4 35.21 16.30 -17.42
CA ARG A 4 34.03 17.17 -17.20
C ARG A 4 33.02 17.07 -18.36
N LYS A 5 33.51 16.92 -19.60
CA LYS A 5 32.65 16.73 -20.79
C LYS A 5 31.98 15.36 -20.81
N ILE A 6 32.67 14.31 -20.37
CA ILE A 6 32.11 12.95 -20.25
C ILE A 6 31.02 12.91 -19.17
N ILE A 7 31.26 13.56 -18.02
CA ILE A 7 30.27 13.67 -16.95
C ILE A 7 29.04 14.47 -17.42
N SER A 8 29.22 15.59 -18.13
CA SER A 8 28.10 16.35 -18.68
C SER A 8 27.30 15.56 -19.72
N LEU A 9 27.95 14.76 -20.57
CA LEU A 9 27.25 13.91 -21.55
C LEU A 9 26.48 12.78 -20.87
N ALA A 10 27.04 12.18 -19.83
CA ALA A 10 26.39 11.13 -19.04
C ALA A 10 25.16 11.66 -18.28
N ILE A 11 25.26 12.86 -17.70
CA ILE A 11 24.13 13.52 -17.01
C ILE A 11 23.01 13.87 -18.00
N LEU A 12 23.36 14.37 -19.20
CA LEU A 12 22.36 14.70 -20.21
C LEU A 12 21.66 13.45 -20.77
N GLY A 13 22.39 12.35 -20.93
CA GLY A 13 21.83 11.05 -21.33
C GLY A 13 20.90 10.45 -20.26
N ALA A 14 21.27 10.57 -18.98
CA ALA A 14 20.44 10.10 -17.87
C ALA A 14 19.13 10.90 -17.75
N LEU A 15 19.17 12.21 -17.98
CA LEU A 15 17.98 13.07 -17.89
C LEU A 15 16.98 12.81 -19.03
N ALA A 16 17.44 12.39 -20.21
CA ALA A 16 16.58 12.03 -21.33
C ALA A 16 15.81 10.72 -21.11
N ALA A 17 16.29 9.83 -20.25
CA ALA A 17 15.64 8.54 -19.96
C ALA A 17 14.41 8.65 -19.04
N LEU A 18 14.23 9.77 -18.33
CA LEU A 18 13.13 9.98 -17.37
C LEU A 18 11.81 10.48 -17.99
N ILE A 19 11.76 10.76 -19.30
CA ILE A 19 10.58 11.38 -19.96
C ILE A 19 9.74 10.35 -20.75
N ALA A 20 10.08 9.07 -20.74
CA ALA A 20 9.45 8.06 -21.61
C ALA A 20 8.06 7.55 -21.15
N CYS A 21 7.41 8.18 -20.17
CA CYS A 21 6.05 7.80 -19.79
C CYS A 21 5.02 8.67 -20.55
N ALA A 22 4.60 8.20 -21.72
CA ALA A 22 3.42 8.74 -22.40
C ALA A 22 2.18 7.91 -22.02
N PRO A 23 1.05 8.52 -21.61
CA PRO A 23 -0.19 7.78 -21.39
C PRO A 23 -0.73 7.20 -22.70
N ALA A 24 -1.10 5.92 -22.68
CA ALA A 24 -1.81 5.29 -23.80
C ALA A 24 -3.22 5.90 -23.95
N PRO A 25 -3.73 6.08 -25.19
CA PRO A 25 -5.10 6.53 -25.39
C PRO A 25 -6.09 5.50 -24.85
N THR A 26 -6.86 5.89 -23.84
CA THR A 26 -7.95 5.09 -23.28
C THR A 26 -9.11 4.99 -24.26
N PRO A 27 -9.63 3.78 -24.56
CA PRO A 27 -10.87 3.64 -25.32
C PRO A 27 -12.03 4.30 -24.56
N GLN A 28 -12.75 5.19 -25.25
CA GLN A 28 -13.96 5.81 -24.73
C GLN A 28 -15.08 4.76 -24.62
N PRO A 29 -15.71 4.57 -23.46
CA PRO A 29 -16.81 3.62 -23.32
C PRO A 29 -18.04 4.12 -24.09
N THR A 30 -18.45 3.36 -25.09
CA THR A 30 -19.78 3.47 -25.72
C THR A 30 -20.84 3.10 -24.69
N ALA A 31 -21.80 4.00 -24.45
CA ALA A 31 -22.94 3.72 -23.60
C ALA A 31 -23.85 2.70 -24.29
N THR A 32 -23.72 1.43 -23.89
CA THR A 32 -24.68 0.37 -24.22
C THR A 32 -25.66 0.26 -23.05
N ASN A 33 -26.94 0.54 -23.31
CA ASN A 33 -28.00 0.35 -22.33
C ASN A 33 -28.22 -1.16 -22.12
N ALA A 34 -27.69 -1.69 -21.02
CA ALA A 34 -27.90 -3.09 -20.61
C ALA A 34 -29.28 -3.28 -19.93
N PRO A 35 -29.91 -4.46 -20.07
CA PRO A 35 -31.14 -4.79 -19.36
C PRO A 35 -30.90 -4.85 -17.84
N ILE A 36 -31.86 -4.36 -17.06
CA ILE A 36 -31.83 -4.40 -15.59
C ILE A 36 -31.96 -5.86 -15.13
N VAL A 37 -30.87 -6.41 -14.60
CA VAL A 37 -30.85 -7.71 -13.90
C VAL A 37 -31.06 -7.46 -12.41
N ALA A 38 -31.98 -8.24 -11.81
CA ALA A 38 -32.30 -8.22 -10.39
C ALA A 38 -31.04 -8.40 -9.50
N PRO A 39 -31.00 -7.85 -8.27
CA PRO A 39 -29.82 -7.91 -7.42
C PRO A 39 -29.52 -9.36 -7.01
N THR A 40 -28.49 -9.94 -7.63
CA THR A 40 -27.83 -11.14 -7.14
C THR A 40 -27.20 -10.79 -5.79
N ALA A 41 -27.55 -11.53 -4.74
CA ALA A 41 -26.94 -11.36 -3.42
C ALA A 41 -25.42 -11.53 -3.53
N THR A 42 -24.70 -10.42 -3.34
CA THR A 42 -23.23 -10.42 -3.21
C THR A 42 -22.87 -11.26 -2.00
N THR A 43 -22.33 -12.46 -2.21
CA THR A 43 -21.67 -13.21 -1.13
C THR A 43 -20.49 -12.38 -0.66
N VAL A 44 -20.63 -11.78 0.52
CA VAL A 44 -19.54 -11.09 1.23
C VAL A 44 -18.42 -12.11 1.42
N PRO A 45 -17.19 -11.84 0.93
CA PRO A 45 -16.05 -12.71 1.20
C PRO A 45 -15.90 -12.86 2.72
N ALA A 46 -15.83 -14.10 3.20
CA ALA A 46 -15.56 -14.37 4.61
C ALA A 46 -14.27 -13.64 5.02
N THR A 47 -14.34 -12.79 6.04
CA THR A 47 -13.16 -12.15 6.61
C THR A 47 -12.18 -13.24 7.06
N PRO A 48 -10.92 -13.24 6.60
CA PRO A 48 -9.97 -14.25 7.02
C PRO A 48 -9.81 -14.19 8.54
N THR A 49 -10.07 -15.32 9.21
CA THR A 49 -9.85 -15.46 10.64
C THR A 49 -8.34 -15.42 10.88
N LEU A 50 -7.83 -14.30 11.39
CA LEU A 50 -6.43 -14.16 11.74
C LEU A 50 -6.13 -15.10 12.92
N ALA A 51 -5.26 -16.08 12.69
CA ALA A 51 -4.79 -17.00 13.72
C ALA A 51 -3.98 -16.27 14.79
N ALA A 52 -3.84 -16.89 15.97
CA ALA A 52 -2.97 -16.39 17.03
C ALA A 52 -1.53 -16.24 16.50
N ILE A 53 -0.89 -15.11 16.83
CA ILE A 53 0.50 -14.85 16.45
C ILE A 53 1.38 -14.78 17.69
N THR A 54 2.61 -15.30 17.56
CA THR A 54 3.65 -15.20 18.58
C THR A 54 4.72 -14.23 18.08
N VAL A 55 5.04 -13.22 18.87
CA VAL A 55 6.02 -12.18 18.54
C VAL A 55 7.04 -12.07 19.66
N THR A 56 8.31 -11.91 19.33
CA THR A 56 9.34 -11.51 20.28
C THR A 56 9.50 -10.00 20.22
N ASP A 57 9.38 -9.33 21.35
CA ASP A 57 9.53 -7.88 21.41
C ASP A 57 10.99 -7.41 21.55
N GLY A 58 11.20 -6.09 21.53
CA GLY A 58 12.54 -5.50 21.66
C GLY A 58 13.21 -5.71 23.03
N ALA A 59 12.46 -6.16 24.04
CA ALA A 59 12.98 -6.54 25.35
C ALA A 59 13.19 -8.06 25.49
N ASN A 60 13.15 -8.81 24.38
CA ASN A 60 13.25 -10.27 24.33
C ASN A 60 12.14 -11.02 25.08
N ARG A 61 10.95 -10.44 25.19
CA ARG A 61 9.77 -11.13 25.75
C ARG A 61 9.00 -11.81 24.64
N THR A 62 8.50 -13.02 24.91
CA THR A 62 7.56 -13.71 24.03
C THR A 62 6.15 -13.24 24.34
N VAL A 63 5.48 -12.67 23.34
CA VAL A 63 4.11 -12.16 23.43
C VAL A 63 3.22 -12.94 22.46
N ILE A 64 2.12 -13.49 22.97
CA ILE A 64 1.10 -14.16 22.16
C ILE A 64 -0.08 -13.21 21.99
N ILE A 65 -0.43 -12.88 20.76
CA ILE A 65 -1.62 -12.12 20.39
C ILE A 65 -2.64 -13.13 19.86
N SER A 66 -3.62 -13.47 20.68
CA SER A 66 -4.57 -14.57 20.42
C SER A 66 -5.59 -14.28 19.32
N ALA A 67 -5.87 -13.01 19.07
CA ALA A 67 -6.80 -12.52 18.05
C ALA A 67 -6.44 -11.06 17.68
N PRO A 68 -6.99 -10.52 16.58
CA PRO A 68 -6.78 -9.13 16.21
C PRO A 68 -7.19 -8.14 17.33
N PRO A 69 -6.31 -7.21 17.72
CA PRO A 69 -6.58 -6.30 18.81
C PRO A 69 -7.75 -5.36 18.47
N GLN A 70 -8.68 -5.23 19.43
CA GLN A 70 -9.81 -4.30 19.32
C GLN A 70 -9.52 -2.95 19.96
N ARG A 71 -8.48 -2.88 20.81
CA ARG A 71 -8.00 -1.64 21.43
C ARG A 71 -6.49 -1.58 21.46
N ILE A 72 -5.90 -0.43 21.10
CA ILE A 72 -4.45 -0.24 21.10
C ILE A 72 -4.09 0.94 22.01
N VAL A 73 -3.28 0.69 23.04
CA VAL A 73 -2.72 1.75 23.89
C VAL A 73 -1.27 1.96 23.47
N SER A 74 -1.00 3.09 22.82
CA SER A 74 0.36 3.47 22.42
C SER A 74 1.06 4.27 23.53
N LEU A 75 2.32 3.94 23.80
CA LEU A 75 3.15 4.61 24.82
C LEU A 75 4.23 5.53 24.22
N ALA A 76 4.39 5.54 22.90
CA ALA A 76 5.43 6.28 22.21
C ALA A 76 4.89 6.94 20.92
N PRO A 77 5.37 8.14 20.54
CA PRO A 77 4.94 8.81 19.31
C PRO A 77 5.15 7.95 18.05
N SER A 78 6.31 7.31 17.92
CA SER A 78 6.64 6.45 16.76
C SER A 78 5.63 5.31 16.55
N ASN A 79 5.17 4.68 17.62
CA ASN A 79 4.22 3.58 17.54
C ASN A 79 2.82 4.08 17.15
N THR A 80 2.48 5.29 17.61
CA THR A 80 1.23 5.95 17.24
C THR A 80 1.22 6.28 15.75
N GLU A 81 2.30 6.87 15.23
CA GLU A 81 2.44 7.17 13.80
C GLU A 81 2.33 5.90 12.94
N ILE A 82 2.96 4.80 13.35
CA ILE A 82 2.84 3.50 12.67
C ILE A 82 1.38 3.01 12.67
N ALA A 83 0.68 3.06 13.81
CA ALA A 83 -0.71 2.61 13.88
C ALA A 83 -1.62 3.41 12.93
N PHE A 84 -1.45 4.72 12.86
CA PHE A 84 -2.20 5.59 11.94
C PHE A 84 -1.85 5.31 10.48
N ALA A 85 -0.56 5.12 10.15
CA ALA A 85 -0.14 4.76 8.80
C ALA A 85 -0.74 3.42 8.33
N LEU A 86 -1.07 2.52 9.26
CA LEU A 86 -1.76 1.26 9.01
C LEU A 86 -3.30 1.36 9.01
N GLY A 87 -3.86 2.56 9.20
CA GLY A 87 -5.32 2.78 9.25
C GLY A 87 -6.00 2.19 10.50
N LEU A 88 -5.29 2.17 11.63
CA LEU A 88 -5.78 1.65 12.91
C LEU A 88 -6.21 2.75 13.88
N ASP A 89 -6.48 3.95 13.38
CA ASP A 89 -6.87 5.14 14.14
C ASP A 89 -8.21 5.01 14.89
N ASN A 90 -9.02 4.00 14.55
CA ASN A 90 -10.31 3.72 15.19
C ASN A 90 -10.27 2.61 16.26
N ARG A 91 -9.08 2.19 16.72
CA ARG A 91 -8.87 1.11 17.70
C ARG A 91 -7.94 1.55 18.82
#